data_AF-A0A4R9QHV8-F1
#
_entry.id   AF-A0A4R9QHV8-F1
#
_cell.length_a   1.000
_cell.length_b   1.000
_cell.length_c   1.000
_cell.angle_alpha   90.00
_cell.angle_beta   90.00
_cell.angle_gamma   90.00
#
_symmetry.space_group_name_H-M   'P 1'
#
loop_
_entity.id
_entity.type
_entity.pdbx_description
1 polymer ?
#
loop_
_entity_poly.entity_id
_entity_poly.type
_entity_poly.pdbx_seq_one_letter_code
_entity_poly.pdbx_strand_id
1 'polypeptide(L)'
;MLPATDDAKLSADRVAAFDALRRRVALQSSADAGEGVKARRVLFSLDLPAVDLHAALVALDNFERAIVEHDDRLVVAARRLRCLAVLGGIIGG
;
A
#
# COMPACT_ATOMS: atom_id res chain seq x y z
N MET A 1 -3.24 31.22 -15.81
CA MET A 1 -2.40 30.79 -14.68
C MET A 1 -2.91 29.44 -14.22
N LEU A 2 -2.14 28.38 -14.43
CA LEU A 2 -2.39 27.10 -13.75
C LEU A 2 -1.97 27.29 -12.28
N PRO A 3 -2.78 26.90 -11.30
CA PRO A 3 -2.33 26.92 -9.91
C PRO A 3 -1.12 25.98 -9.82
N ALA A 4 -0.04 26.49 -9.21
CA ALA A 4 1.07 25.64 -8.81
C ALA A 4 0.47 24.52 -7.95
N THR A 5 0.66 23.28 -8.37
CA THR A 5 0.53 22.13 -7.48
C THR A 5 1.57 22.35 -6.39
N ASP A 6 1.09 22.91 -5.27
CA ASP A 6 1.82 22.89 -4.01
C ASP A 6 2.26 21.43 -3.83
N ASP A 7 3.56 21.20 -3.65
CA ASP A 7 4.09 19.92 -3.19
C ASP A 7 3.53 19.70 -1.79
N ALA A 8 2.26 19.29 -1.73
CA ALA A 8 1.48 19.19 -0.52
C ALA A 8 2.03 18.01 0.26
N LYS A 9 3.03 18.31 1.10
CA LYS A 9 3.59 17.38 2.08
C LYS A 9 2.43 16.70 2.79
N LEU A 10 2.38 15.37 2.72
CA LEU A 10 1.36 14.55 3.35
C LEU A 10 1.13 15.01 4.79
N SER A 11 -0.13 15.19 5.19
CA SER A 11 -0.45 15.51 6.58
C SER A 11 0.06 14.41 7.52
N ALA A 12 0.38 14.77 8.77
CA ALA A 12 0.86 13.81 9.76
C ALA A 12 -0.10 12.62 9.93
N ASP A 13 -1.41 12.87 9.86
CA ASP A 13 -2.44 11.82 9.94
C ASP A 13 -2.39 10.85 8.75
N ARG A 14 -2.17 11.37 7.53
CA ARG A 14 -2.04 10.55 6.32
C ARG A 14 -0.78 9.69 6.36
N VAL A 15 0.34 10.26 6.82
CA VAL A 15 1.58 9.51 7.05
C VAL A 15 1.37 8.41 8.10
N ALA A 16 0.74 8.73 9.23
CA ALA A 16 0.45 7.76 10.28
C ALA A 16 -0.47 6.62 9.80
N ALA A 17 -1.50 6.93 9.01
CA ALA A 17 -2.39 5.95 8.40
C ALA A 17 -1.66 5.03 7.42
N PHE A 18 -0.74 5.57 6.62
CA PHE A 18 0.07 4.78 5.70
C PHE A 18 1.08 3.89 6.42
N ASP A 19 1.73 4.39 7.48
CA ASP A 19 2.62 3.58 8.31
C ASP A 19 1.85 2.45 9.02
N ALA A 20 0.63 2.72 9.47
CA ALA A 20 -0.26 1.69 10.00
C ALA A 20 -0.58 0.62 8.95
N LEU A 21 -0.85 1.03 7.69
CA LEU A 21 -1.04 0.10 6.58
C LEU A 21 0.22 -0.75 6.33
N ARG A 22 1.41 -0.14 6.27
CA ARG A 22 2.68 -0.87 6.08
C ARG A 22 2.93 -1.89 7.18
N ARG A 23 2.74 -1.50 8.44
CA ARG A 23 2.86 -2.41 9.60
C ARG A 23 1.86 -3.56 9.50
N ARG A 24 0.62 -3.27 9.10
CA ARG A 24 -0.41 -4.31 8.91
C ARG A 24 0.00 -5.30 7.83
N VAL A 25 0.41 -4.83 6.65
CA VAL A 25 0.90 -5.70 5.56
C VAL A 25 2.07 -6.57 6.03
N ALA A 26 2.99 -6.02 6.83
CA ALA A 26 4.13 -6.77 7.36
C ALA A 26 3.71 -7.95 8.26
N LEU A 27 2.59 -7.83 8.98
CA LEU A 27 2.08 -8.84 9.90
C LEU A 27 0.98 -9.73 9.30
N GLN A 28 0.39 -9.32 8.17
CA GLN A 28 -0.81 -9.93 7.62
C GLN A 28 -0.57 -11.35 7.10
N SER A 29 -1.20 -12.35 7.72
CA SER A 29 -1.12 -13.77 7.33
C SER A 29 -2.38 -14.30 6.64
N SER A 30 -3.47 -13.54 6.64
CA SER A 30 -4.75 -13.89 6.00
C SER A 30 -5.28 -12.72 5.17
N ALA A 31 -6.08 -13.02 4.14
CA ALA A 31 -6.80 -12.02 3.38
C ALA A 31 -8.17 -11.79 4.03
N ASP A 32 -8.51 -10.54 4.28
CA ASP A 32 -9.85 -10.11 4.71
C ASP A 32 -10.32 -8.98 3.80
N ALA A 33 -11.54 -9.11 3.27
CA ALA A 33 -12.07 -8.16 2.31
C ALA A 33 -12.28 -6.77 2.95
N GLY A 34 -12.69 -6.71 4.22
CA GLY A 34 -12.85 -5.45 4.95
C GLY A 34 -11.51 -4.72 5.14
N GLU A 35 -10.48 -5.46 5.52
CA GLU A 35 -9.11 -4.94 5.62
C GLU A 35 -8.56 -4.52 4.26
N GLY A 36 -8.87 -5.25 3.18
CA GLY A 36 -8.51 -4.86 1.82
C GLY A 36 -9.16 -3.54 1.39
N VAL A 37 -10.43 -3.31 1.75
CA VAL A 37 -11.12 -2.04 1.49
C VAL A 37 -10.49 -0.90 2.29
N LYS A 38 -10.19 -1.11 3.57
CA LYS A 38 -9.50 -0.11 4.42
C LYS A 38 -8.13 0.27 3.83
N ALA A 39 -7.38 -0.70 3.32
CA ALA A 39 -6.08 -0.49 2.69
C ALA A 39 -6.17 0.46 1.48
N ARG A 40 -7.09 0.14 0.56
CA ARG A 40 -7.31 0.92 -0.66
C ARG A 40 -7.76 2.34 -0.30
N ARG A 41 -8.61 2.50 0.71
CA ARG A 41 -9.02 3.82 1.22
C ARG A 41 -7.83 4.65 1.72
N VAL A 42 -6.91 4.05 2.47
CA VAL A 42 -5.68 4.74 2.90
C VAL A 42 -4.88 5.20 1.68
N LEU A 43 -4.66 4.33 0.69
CA LEU A 43 -3.92 4.68 -0.54
C LEU A 43 -4.57 5.84 -1.31
N PHE A 44 -5.90 5.82 -1.48
CA PHE A 44 -6.62 6.92 -2.14
C PHE A 44 -6.57 8.23 -1.35
N SER A 45 -6.40 8.19 -0.03
CA SER A 45 -6.30 9.40 0.79
C SER A 45 -4.94 10.10 0.72
N LEU A 46 -3.93 9.44 0.15
CA LEU A 46 -2.56 9.96 0.10
C LEU A 46 -2.31 10.97 -1.03
N ASP A 47 -3.28 11.19 -1.92
CA ASP A 47 -3.15 12.16 -3.01
C ASP A 47 -1.85 11.96 -3.83
N LEU A 48 -1.51 10.70 -4.09
CA LEU A 48 -0.29 10.30 -4.78
C LEU A 48 -0.40 10.55 -6.29
N PRO A 49 0.73 10.72 -6.99
CA PRO A 49 0.76 10.60 -8.43
C PRO A 49 0.09 9.29 -8.89
N ALA A 50 -0.64 9.35 -10.02
CA ALA A 50 -1.41 8.21 -10.51
C ALA A 50 -0.56 6.94 -10.71
N VAL A 51 0.72 7.10 -11.09
CA VAL A 51 1.67 6.00 -11.26
C VAL A 51 1.98 5.31 -9.92
N ASP A 52 2.19 6.08 -8.85
CA ASP A 52 2.52 5.55 -7.52
C ASP A 52 1.30 4.91 -6.86
N LEU A 53 0.13 5.53 -7.01
CA LEU A 53 -1.14 4.96 -6.58
C LEU A 53 -1.40 3.62 -7.28
N HIS A 54 -1.21 3.57 -8.61
CA HIS A 54 -1.39 2.34 -9.36
C HIS A 54 -0.40 1.25 -8.91
N ALA A 55 0.88 1.59 -8.76
CA ALA A 55 1.89 0.65 -8.28
C ALA A 55 1.55 0.10 -6.89
N ALA A 56 1.11 0.95 -5.97
CA ALA A 56 0.70 0.56 -4.63
C ALA A 56 -0.50 -0.41 -4.64
N LEU A 57 -1.53 -0.10 -5.44
CA LEU A 57 -2.72 -0.93 -5.58
C LEU A 57 -2.38 -2.30 -6.17
N VAL A 58 -1.58 -2.34 -7.23
CA VAL A 58 -1.13 -3.59 -7.86
C VAL A 58 -0.29 -4.43 -6.90
N ALA A 59 0.60 -3.80 -6.13
CA ALA A 59 1.45 -4.51 -5.20
C ALA A 59 0.65 -5.11 -4.03
N LEU A 60 -0.35 -4.37 -3.54
CA LEU A 60 -1.29 -4.85 -2.52
C LEU A 60 -2.15 -6.01 -3.05
N ASP A 61 -2.73 -5.86 -4.24
CA ASP A 61 -3.58 -6.88 -4.85
C ASP A 61 -2.81 -8.19 -5.08
N ASN A 62 -1.58 -8.11 -5.59
CA ASN A 62 -0.70 -9.26 -5.76
C ASN A 62 -0.37 -9.99 -4.44
N PHE A 63 -0.27 -9.24 -3.34
CA PHE A 63 -0.04 -9.84 -2.02
C PHE A 63 -1.29 -10.48 -1.45
N GLU A 64 -2.44 -9.79 -1.50
CA GLU A 64 -3.73 -10.32 -1.06
C GLU A 64 -4.11 -11.58 -1.85
N ARG A 65 -3.94 -11.54 -3.17
CA ARG A 65 -4.12 -12.68 -4.07
C ARG A 65 -3.20 -13.84 -3.70
N ALA A 66 -1.93 -13.57 -3.38
CA ALA A 66 -1.00 -14.62 -2.99
C ALA A 66 -1.43 -15.33 -1.70
N ILE A 67 -2.02 -14.61 -0.74
CA ILE A 67 -2.55 -15.23 0.48
C ILE A 67 -3.73 -16.18 0.18
N VAL A 68 -4.56 -15.83 -0.80
CA VAL A 68 -5.74 -16.63 -1.18
C VAL A 68 -5.39 -17.80 -2.08
N GLU A 69 -4.48 -17.60 -3.03
CA GLU A 69 -4.22 -18.55 -4.12
C GLU A 69 -3.02 -19.47 -3.86
N HIS A 70 -2.17 -19.16 -2.89
CA HIS A 70 -0.97 -19.96 -2.62
C HIS A 70 -0.93 -20.47 -1.18
N ASP A 71 -0.89 -21.79 -1.04
CA ASP A 71 -0.60 -22.47 0.23
C ASP A 71 0.88 -22.35 0.64
N ASP A 72 1.76 -22.03 -0.31
CA ASP A 72 3.20 -21.87 -0.06
C ASP A 72 3.51 -20.54 0.65
N ARG A 73 3.90 -20.67 1.92
CA ARG A 73 4.31 -19.54 2.78
C ARG A 73 5.49 -18.75 2.21
N LEU A 74 6.39 -19.36 1.45
CA LEU A 74 7.52 -18.66 0.82
C LEU A 74 7.05 -17.74 -0.31
N VAL A 75 6.07 -18.18 -1.11
CA VAL A 75 5.48 -17.35 -2.16
C VAL A 75 4.75 -16.17 -1.55
N VAL A 76 3.97 -16.39 -0.49
CA VAL A 76 3.28 -15.33 0.25
C VAL A 76 4.28 -14.34 0.85
N ALA A 77 5.36 -14.82 1.49
CA ALA A 77 6.40 -13.98 2.06
C ALA A 77 7.12 -13.13 1.00
N ALA A 78 7.44 -13.71 -0.16
CA ALA A 78 8.06 -12.99 -1.26
C ALA A 78 7.14 -11.89 -1.84
N ARG A 79 5.83 -12.17 -1.95
CA ARG A 79 4.83 -11.18 -2.39
C ARG A 79 4.64 -10.08 -1.36
N ARG A 80 4.63 -10.41 -0.06
CA ARG A 80 4.63 -9.43 1.04
C ARG A 80 5.84 -8.51 0.97
N LEU A 81 7.04 -9.05 0.80
CA LEU A 81 8.26 -8.27 0.71
C LEU A 81 8.24 -7.29 -0.47
N ARG A 82 7.78 -7.75 -1.64
CA ARG A 82 7.58 -6.88 -2.82
C ARG A 82 6.55 -5.78 -2.56
N CYS A 83 5.44 -6.10 -1.91
CA CYS A 83 4.43 -5.11 -1.53
C CYS A 83 5.03 -4.04 -0.61
N LEU A 84 5.74 -4.45 0.44
CA LEU A 84 6.40 -3.53 1.37
C LEU A 84 7.48 -2.67 0.70
N ALA A 85 8.20 -3.20 -0.30
CA ALA A 85 9.18 -2.43 -1.06
C ALA A 85 8.52 -1.30 -1.88
N VAL A 86 7.40 -1.59 -2.54
CA VAL A 86 6.63 -0.58 -3.29
C VAL A 86 6.05 0.47 -2.35
N LEU A 87 5.40 0.06 -1.26
CA LEU A 87 4.92 0.99 -0.23
C LEU A 87 6.07 1.77 0.42
N GLY A 88 7.26 1.16 0.49
CA GLY A 88 8.51 1.77 0.92
C GLY A 88 8.90 2.99 0.13
N GLY A 89 8.86 2.87 -1.20
CA GLY A 89 9.30 3.90 -2.14
C GLY A 89 8.43 5.16 -2.16
N ILE A 90 7.16 5.07 -1.74
CA ILE A 90 6.19 6.18 -1.82
C ILE A 90 6.51 7.33 -0.85
N ILE A 91 7.12 7.06 0.30
CA ILE A 91 7.48 8.09 1.29
C ILE A 91 8.97 8.50 1.21
N GLY A 92 9.79 7.69 0.53
CA GLY A 92 11.23 7.92 0.41
C GLY A 92 11.66 8.70 -0.85
N GLY A 93 10.70 9.14 -1.66
CA GLY A 93 10.90 9.94 -2.88
C GLY A 93 10.79 11.43 -2.61
#